data_AF-A0A8E1W7I0-F1
#
_entry.id   AF-A0A8E1W7I0-F1
#
_cell.length_a   1.000
_cell.length_b   1.000
_cell.length_c   1.000
_cell.angle_alpha   90.00
_cell.angle_beta   90.00
_cell.angle_gamma   90.00
#
_symmetry.space_group_name_H-M   'P 1'
#
loop_
_entity.id
_entity.type
_entity.pdbx_description
1 polymer ?
#
loop_
_entity_poly.entity_id
_entity_poly.type
_entity_poly.pdbx_seq_one_letter_code
_entity_poly.pdbx_strand_id
1 'polypeptide(L)'
;MTAVLDSTATLADCTLASLPLRDAVTVHGIEHNDMPIVVEHRLPGVEVEARPISDDGTRREYWFTDPASNSRLRLVVTFDRASGDVRMAVAETGPRDIFDELVVAFARWNQLGRLHPALWDVS
;
A
#
# COMPACT_ATOMS: atom_id res chain seq x y z
N MET A 1 30.43 -6.90 17.00
CA MET A 1 28.97 -6.78 16.83
C MET A 1 28.65 -7.20 15.42
N THR A 2 28.21 -8.44 15.24
CA THR A 2 27.90 -9.00 13.93
C THR A 2 26.52 -8.50 13.54
N ALA A 3 26.45 -7.61 12.55
CA ALA A 3 25.19 -7.32 11.87
C ALA A 3 24.80 -8.61 11.13
N VAL A 4 23.89 -9.38 11.73
CA VAL A 4 23.14 -10.39 10.98
C VAL A 4 22.22 -9.58 10.08
N LEU A 5 22.70 -9.28 8.88
CA LEU A 5 21.85 -8.78 7.81
C LEU A 5 20.78 -9.84 7.60
N ASP A 6 19.54 -9.43 7.86
CA ASP A 6 18.33 -10.20 7.68
C ASP A 6 18.20 -10.60 6.20
N SER A 7 18.88 -11.70 5.88
CA SER A 7 19.04 -12.20 4.51
C SER A 7 17.69 -12.68 3.98
N THR A 8 16.78 -13.06 4.88
CA THR A 8 15.39 -13.43 4.62
C THR A 8 14.53 -12.23 4.25
N ALA A 9 14.61 -11.11 4.97
CA ALA A 9 13.92 -9.88 4.60
C ALA A 9 14.36 -9.38 3.21
N THR A 10 15.67 -9.37 2.97
CA THR A 10 16.27 -8.94 1.69
C THR A 10 15.83 -9.82 0.51
N LEU A 11 15.83 -11.15 0.68
CA LEU A 11 15.41 -12.10 -0.37
C LEU A 11 13.93 -11.99 -0.71
N ALA A 12 13.08 -11.83 0.31
CA ALA A 12 11.64 -11.71 0.12
C ALA A 12 11.27 -10.36 -0.54
N ASP A 13 12.02 -9.29 -0.24
CA ASP A 13 11.88 -8.00 -0.94
C ASP A 13 12.30 -8.10 -2.41
N CYS A 14 13.42 -8.79 -2.71
CA CYS A 14 13.83 -9.05 -4.09
C CYS A 14 12.77 -9.88 -4.84
N THR A 15 12.13 -10.82 -4.16
CA THR A 15 11.09 -11.67 -4.77
C THR A 15 9.88 -10.81 -5.15
N LEU A 16 9.34 -9.99 -4.24
CA LEU A 16 8.22 -9.10 -4.53
C LEU A 16 8.55 -8.03 -5.59
N ALA A 17 9.77 -7.46 -5.54
CA ALA A 17 10.23 -6.48 -6.52
C ALA A 17 10.28 -7.06 -7.95
N SER A 18 10.57 -8.36 -8.08
CA SER A 18 10.69 -9.05 -9.36
C SER A 18 9.36 -9.52 -9.96
N LEU A 19 8.27 -9.50 -9.18
CA LEU A 19 6.96 -9.92 -9.68
C LEU A 19 6.40 -8.94 -10.70
N PRO A 20 5.71 -9.44 -11.74
CA PRO A 20 5.04 -8.59 -12.71
C PRO A 20 3.92 -7.80 -12.03
N LEU A 21 3.87 -6.50 -12.31
CA LEU A 21 2.77 -5.66 -11.88
C LEU A 21 1.54 -5.95 -12.74
N ARG A 22 0.38 -6.11 -12.10
CA ARG A 22 -0.94 -6.18 -12.75
C ARG A 22 -1.66 -4.85 -12.61
N ASP A 23 -2.40 -4.44 -13.64
CA ASP A 23 -3.25 -3.26 -13.56
C ASP A 23 -4.28 -3.43 -12.43
N ALA A 24 -4.53 -2.34 -11.71
CA ALA A 24 -5.36 -2.33 -10.52
C ALA A 24 -6.39 -1.21 -10.56
N VAL A 25 -7.49 -1.39 -9.82
CA VAL A 25 -8.47 -0.32 -9.62
C VAL A 25 -7.86 0.83 -8.80
N THR A 26 -8.33 2.05 -9.06
CA THR A 26 -7.87 3.23 -8.34
C THR A 26 -8.38 3.22 -6.91
N VAL A 27 -7.46 3.23 -5.95
CA VAL A 27 -7.74 3.35 -4.51
C VAL A 27 -7.64 4.82 -4.11
N HIS A 28 -8.76 5.54 -4.19
CA HIS A 28 -8.80 6.97 -3.84
C HIS A 28 -8.43 7.20 -2.37
N GLY A 29 -7.52 8.13 -2.11
CA GLY A 29 -7.06 8.47 -0.77
C GLY A 29 -5.75 7.80 -0.36
N ILE A 30 -5.21 6.89 -1.17
CA ILE A 30 -3.87 6.32 -0.94
C ILE A 30 -2.77 7.40 -0.96
N GLU A 31 -3.02 8.49 -1.68
CA GLU A 31 -2.15 9.66 -1.77
C GLU A 31 -2.25 10.59 -0.55
N HIS A 32 -3.22 10.37 0.34
CA HIS A 32 -3.48 11.24 1.48
C HIS A 32 -2.45 11.02 2.60
N ASN A 33 -2.11 12.08 3.34
CA ASN A 33 -1.14 12.01 4.45
C ASN A 33 -1.60 11.09 5.59
N ASP A 34 -2.92 10.96 5.78
CA ASP A 34 -3.52 10.09 6.81
C ASP A 34 -3.68 8.62 6.37
N MET A 35 -3.25 8.27 5.15
CA MET A 35 -3.28 6.90 4.64
C MET A 35 -2.69 5.88 5.64
N PRO A 36 -1.51 6.11 6.27
CA PRO A 36 -0.96 5.15 7.23
C PRO A 36 -1.88 4.88 8.42
N ILE A 37 -2.63 5.88 8.88
CA ILE A 37 -3.56 5.75 10.02
C ILE A 37 -4.75 4.87 9.62
N VAL A 38 -5.24 5.01 8.38
CA VAL A 38 -6.31 4.17 7.84
C VAL A 38 -5.86 2.72 7.75
N VAL A 39 -4.64 2.49 7.26
CA VAL A 39 -4.03 1.15 7.15
C VAL A 39 -3.86 0.54 8.53
N GLU A 40 -3.27 1.26 9.48
CA GLU A 40 -3.07 0.79 10.85
C GLU A 40 -4.40 0.40 11.52
N HIS A 41 -5.45 1.20 11.32
CA HIS A 41 -6.76 0.93 11.91
C HIS A 41 -7.50 -0.25 11.25
N ARG A 42 -7.43 -0.39 9.92
CA ARG A 42 -8.23 -1.38 9.17
C ARG A 42 -7.51 -2.67 8.85
N LEU A 43 -6.19 -2.61 8.76
CA LEU A 43 -5.31 -3.74 8.49
C LEU A 43 -4.25 -3.79 9.61
N PRO A 44 -4.64 -4.11 10.86
CA PRO A 44 -3.71 -4.13 11.97
C PRO A 44 -2.58 -5.14 11.71
N GLY A 45 -1.35 -4.75 12.03
CA GLY A 45 -0.15 -5.53 11.77
C GLY A 45 0.41 -5.40 10.36
N VAL A 46 -0.26 -4.68 9.45
CA VAL A 46 0.31 -4.31 8.15
C VAL A 46 1.16 -3.06 8.31
N GLU A 47 2.45 -3.21 8.02
CA GLU A 47 3.41 -2.12 7.94
C GLU A 47 3.35 -1.48 6.56
N VAL A 48 3.48 -0.16 6.48
CA VAL A 48 3.51 0.58 5.21
C VAL A 48 4.79 1.38 5.05
N GLU A 49 5.42 1.25 3.88
CA GLU A 49 6.58 2.04 3.48
C GLU A 49 6.30 2.72 2.14
N ALA A 50 6.43 4.05 2.10
CA ALA A 50 6.31 4.82 0.86
C ALA A 50 7.71 5.12 0.27
N ARG A 51 7.90 4.80 -1.01
CA ARG A 51 9.15 5.07 -1.74
C ARG A 51 8.87 5.94 -2.98
N PRO A 52 9.52 7.10 -3.14
CA PRO A 52 9.43 7.85 -4.39
C PRO A 52 10.15 7.07 -5.50
N ILE A 53 9.49 6.89 -6.66
CA ILE A 53 10.12 6.27 -7.84
C ILE A 53 10.65 7.35 -8.79
N SER A 54 10.03 8.53 -8.81
CA SER A 54 10.46 9.65 -9.65
C SER A 54 10.62 10.94 -8.85
N ASP A 55 11.66 11.71 -9.19
CA ASP A 55 11.97 13.00 -8.55
C ASP A 55 10.87 14.05 -8.77
N ASP A 56 10.13 13.91 -9.87
CA ASP A 56 9.01 14.79 -10.20
C ASP A 56 7.73 14.44 -9.44
N GLY A 57 7.71 13.36 -8.66
CA GLY A 57 6.56 12.90 -7.88
C GLY A 57 5.41 12.32 -8.71
N THR A 58 5.59 12.11 -10.02
CA THR A 58 4.58 11.46 -10.88
C THR A 58 4.44 9.97 -10.60
N ARG A 59 5.44 9.34 -9.96
CA ARG A 59 5.37 7.93 -9.62
C ARG A 59 5.78 7.69 -8.17
N ARG A 60 4.90 7.01 -7.43
CA ARG A 60 5.13 6.59 -6.05
C ARG A 60 4.94 5.10 -5.91
N GLU A 61 5.70 4.51 -5.01
CA GLU A 61 5.56 3.12 -4.60
C GLU A 61 5.14 3.06 -3.14
N TYR A 62 4.26 2.13 -2.83
CA TYR A 62 3.88 1.78 -1.49
C TYR A 62 4.11 0.29 -1.31
N TRP A 63 4.82 -0.06 -0.25
CA TRP A 63 5.07 -1.43 0.17
C TRP A 63 4.27 -1.67 1.43
N PHE A 64 3.43 -2.69 1.40
CA PHE A 64 2.65 -3.15 2.53
C PHE A 64 3.14 -4.53 2.91
N THR A 65 3.46 -4.74 4.18
CA THR A 65 3.99 -6.01 4.69
C THR A 65 3.18 -6.44 5.89
N ASP A 66 2.66 -7.66 5.85
CA ASP A 66 2.07 -8.35 7.00
C ASP A 66 3.02 -9.47 7.45
N PRO A 67 3.82 -9.25 8.51
CA PRO A 67 4.75 -10.27 9.00
C PRO A 67 4.04 -11.50 9.56
N ALA A 68 2.82 -11.37 10.07
CA ALA A 68 2.10 -12.46 10.72
C ALA A 68 1.61 -13.50 9.71
N SER A 69 1.15 -13.03 8.54
CA SER A 69 0.71 -13.91 7.46
C SER A 69 1.79 -14.16 6.40
N ASN A 70 2.94 -13.48 6.50
CA ASN A 70 3.95 -13.42 5.44
C ASN A 70 3.35 -12.98 4.09
N SER A 71 2.42 -12.02 4.14
CA SER A 71 1.80 -11.43 2.95
C SER A 71 2.39 -10.07 2.67
N ARG A 72 2.51 -9.73 1.39
CA ARG A 72 3.14 -8.48 0.97
C ARG A 72 2.45 -7.95 -0.27
N LEU A 73 2.35 -6.64 -0.35
CA LEU A 73 1.79 -5.93 -1.48
C LEU A 73 2.72 -4.78 -1.87
N ARG A 74 3.05 -4.73 -3.14
CA ARG A 74 3.69 -3.61 -3.80
C ARG A 74 2.64 -2.90 -4.65
N LEU A 75 2.35 -1.65 -4.33
CA LEU A 75 1.44 -0.79 -5.05
C LEU A 75 2.21 0.35 -5.70
N VAL A 76 2.13 0.45 -7.02
CA VAL A 76 2.70 1.54 -7.81
C VAL A 76 1.57 2.47 -8.23
N VAL A 77 1.70 3.74 -7.88
CA VAL A 77 0.77 4.81 -8.27
C VAL A 77 1.48 5.72 -9.27
N THR A 78 0.85 5.92 -10.42
CA THR A 78 1.35 6.81 -11.49
C THR A 78 0.33 7.89 -11.78
N PHE A 79 0.75 9.14 -11.67
CA PHE A 79 -0.03 10.34 -11.99
C PHE A 79 0.30 10.77 -13.42
N ASP A 80 -0.67 10.63 -14.32
CA ASP A 80 -0.58 11.16 -15.67
C ASP A 80 -0.94 12.65 -15.64
N ARG A 81 0.08 13.51 -15.62
CA ARG A 81 -0.12 14.97 -15.56
C ARG A 81 -0.84 15.52 -16.79
N ALA A 82 -0.74 14.85 -17.93
CA ALA A 82 -1.32 15.36 -19.17
C ALA A 82 -2.83 15.14 -19.20
N SER A 83 -3.30 14.00 -18.71
CA SER A 83 -4.74 13.69 -18.64
C SER A 83 -5.37 13.99 -17.29
N GLY A 84 -4.57 14.15 -16.23
CA GLY A 84 -5.04 14.23 -14.85
C GLY A 84 -5.42 12.87 -14.26
N ASP A 85 -5.13 11.77 -14.96
CA ASP A 85 -5.51 10.43 -14.54
C ASP A 85 -4.54 9.85 -13.51
N VAL A 86 -5.06 8.96 -12.67
CA VAL A 86 -4.27 8.11 -11.76
C VAL A 86 -4.37 6.68 -12.24
N ARG A 87 -3.20 6.06 -12.49
CA ARG A 87 -3.09 4.63 -12.80
C ARG A 87 -2.42 3.91 -11.63
N MET A 88 -2.96 2.75 -11.28
CA MET A 88 -2.42 1.91 -10.22
C MET A 88 -2.07 0.54 -10.79
N ALA A 89 -0.96 -0.01 -10.31
CA ALA A 89 -0.57 -1.37 -10.61
C ALA A 89 -0.02 -2.03 -9.35
N VAL A 90 -0.28 -3.32 -9.18
CA VAL A 90 0.07 -4.05 -7.96
C VAL A 90 0.84 -5.34 -8.26
N ALA A 91 1.69 -5.74 -7.32
CA ALA A 91 2.19 -7.10 -7.21
C ALA A 91 1.99 -7.56 -5.76
N GLU A 92 1.56 -8.80 -5.56
CA GLU A 92 1.13 -9.28 -4.25
C GLU A 92 1.59 -10.72 -4.04
N THR A 93 1.94 -11.05 -2.80
CA THR A 93 2.33 -12.40 -2.38
C THR A 93 1.75 -12.74 -1.02
N GLY A 94 1.70 -14.04 -0.73
CA GLY A 94 1.25 -14.57 0.54
C GLY A 94 -0.25 -14.89 0.56
N PRO A 95 -0.75 -15.38 1.71
CA PRO A 95 -2.13 -15.87 1.84
C PRO A 95 -3.18 -14.79 2.12
N ARG A 96 -2.80 -13.55 2.44
CA ARG A 96 -3.72 -12.45 2.73
C ARG A 96 -3.83 -11.52 1.51
N ASP A 97 -5.06 -11.24 1.10
CA ASP A 97 -5.39 -10.33 0.01
C ASP A 97 -5.39 -8.87 0.50
N ILE A 98 -4.20 -8.37 0.84
CA ILE A 98 -3.98 -6.99 1.34
C ILE A 98 -4.59 -5.96 0.39
N PHE A 99 -4.46 -6.14 -0.92
CA PHE A 99 -4.98 -5.17 -1.88
C PHE A 99 -6.51 -5.05 -1.81
N ASP A 100 -7.22 -6.16 -1.74
CA ASP A 100 -8.68 -6.16 -1.67
C ASP A 100 -9.16 -5.55 -0.34
N GLU A 101 -8.47 -5.83 0.76
CA GLU A 101 -8.72 -5.20 2.06
C GLU A 101 -8.48 -3.68 2.01
N LEU A 102 -7.44 -3.21 1.33
CA LEU A 102 -7.20 -1.78 1.11
C LEU A 102 -8.33 -1.15 0.30
N VAL A 103 -8.76 -1.78 -0.81
CA VAL A 103 -9.86 -1.27 -1.63
C VAL A 103 -11.11 -1.06 -0.76
N VAL A 104 -11.46 -2.04 0.08
CA VAL A 104 -12.61 -1.94 0.99
C VAL A 104 -12.41 -0.86 2.05
N ALA A 105 -11.23 -0.78 2.67
CA ALA A 105 -10.93 0.19 3.71
C ALA A 105 -11.03 1.64 3.19
N PHE A 106 -10.44 1.92 2.03
CA PHE A 106 -10.45 3.25 1.45
C PHE A 106 -11.80 3.61 0.83
N ALA A 107 -12.54 2.64 0.29
CA ALA A 107 -13.93 2.87 -0.12
C ALA A 107 -14.78 3.33 1.07
N ARG A 108 -14.69 2.64 2.22
CA ARG A 108 -15.39 3.04 3.45
C ARG A 108 -14.93 4.41 3.94
N TRP A 109 -13.62 4.67 3.94
CA TRP A 109 -13.09 5.96 4.37
C TRP A 109 -13.65 7.13 3.54
N ASN A 110 -13.68 6.96 2.21
CA ASN A 110 -14.25 7.97 1.32
C ASN A 110 -15.76 8.13 1.52
N GLN A 111 -16.50 7.04 1.75
CA GLN A 111 -17.94 7.11 2.07
C GLN A 111 -18.21 7.90 3.36
N LEU A 112 -17.33 7.78 4.35
CA LEU A 112 -17.39 8.54 5.59
C LEU A 112 -16.86 9.97 5.46
N GLY A 113 -16.61 10.48 4.25
CA GLY A 113 -16.09 11.84 4.04
C GLY A 113 -14.66 12.03 4.54
N ARG A 114 -13.87 10.96 4.53
CA ARG A 114 -12.48 10.92 5.01
C ARG A 114 -12.32 11.25 6.49
N LEU A 115 -13.31 10.92 7.31
CA LEU A 115 -13.21 11.04 8.77
C LEU A 115 -11.99 10.27 9.32
N HIS A 116 -11.38 10.81 10.36
CA HIS A 116 -10.27 10.13 11.03
C HIS A 116 -10.72 8.73 11.52
N PRO A 117 -9.91 7.66 11.33
CA PRO A 117 -10.28 6.27 11.67
C PRO A 117 -10.84 6.06 13.08
N ALA A 118 -10.32 6.79 14.08
CA ALA A 118 -10.83 6.76 15.46
C ALA A 118 -12.33 7.14 15.60
N LEU A 119 -12.95 7.73 14.58
CA LEU A 119 -14.35 8.16 14.57
C LEU A 119 -15.27 7.20 13.79
N TRP A 120 -14.74 6.12 13.21
CA TRP A 120 -15.51 5.23 12.32
C TRP A 120 -16.49 4.32 13.05
N ASP A 121 -16.23 3.98 14.31
CA ASP A 121 -17.05 3.09 15.13
C ASP A 121 -18.17 3.83 15.90
N VAL A 122 -18.26 5.15 15.70
CA VAL A 122 -19.21 6.04 16.39
C VAL A 122 -20.41 6.40 15.50
N SER A 123 -20.41 5.95 14.25
CA SER A 123 -21.36 6.31 13.18
C SER A 123 -22.15 5.13 12.66
#